data_AF-A0AB94IHC5-F1
#
_entry.id   AF-A0AB94IHC5-F1
#
_cell.length_a   1.000
_cell.length_b   1.000
_cell.length_c   1.000
_cell.angle_alpha   90.00
_cell.angle_beta   90.00
_cell.angle_gamma   90.00
#
_symmetry.space_group_name_H-M   'P 1'
#
loop_
_entity.id
_entity.type
_entity.pdbx_description
1 polymer ?
#
loop_
_entity_poly.entity_id
_entity_poly.type
_entity_poly.pdbx_seq_one_letter_code
_entity_poly.pdbx_strand_id
1 'polypeptide(L)'
;MSIKWRVTDENAKVTVLQPNSPLFNYPNKIADSDWDHWVQERGLYFPMAWDNHYETFVSMADPGEDPFDGEILMANYGKGTYLYTNLVFYRQIQGQVPGGYRIFTNLISYGANK
;
A
#
# COMPACT_ATOMS: atom_id res chain seq x y z
N MET A 1 -19.22 -14.83 3.09
CA MET A 1 -17.77 -14.55 3.09
C MET A 1 -17.50 -13.57 1.95
N SER A 2 -17.07 -12.36 2.26
CA SER A 2 -16.92 -11.28 1.28
C SER A 2 -15.68 -11.52 0.41
N ILE A 3 -15.87 -12.19 -0.72
CA ILE A 3 -14.82 -12.49 -1.71
C ILE A 3 -14.45 -11.26 -2.57
N LYS A 4 -15.24 -10.18 -2.52
CA LYS A 4 -15.22 -9.10 -3.54
C LYS A 4 -14.18 -7.99 -3.38
N TRP A 5 -13.51 -7.85 -2.24
CA TRP A 5 -12.70 -6.64 -1.94
C TRP A 5 -11.32 -7.01 -1.40
N ARG A 6 -10.59 -7.78 -2.20
CA ARG A 6 -9.27 -8.33 -1.88
C ARG A 6 -8.49 -8.55 -3.16
N VAL A 7 -7.17 -8.49 -3.05
CA VAL A 7 -6.23 -8.90 -4.09
C VAL A 7 -5.49 -10.11 -3.54
N THR A 8 -5.84 -11.28 -4.07
CA THR A 8 -5.40 -12.58 -3.56
C THR A 8 -4.27 -13.20 -4.36
N ASP A 9 -3.94 -12.66 -5.52
CA ASP A 9 -2.76 -13.04 -6.28
C ASP A 9 -1.53 -12.27 -5.75
N GLU A 10 -0.60 -12.99 -5.14
CA GLU A 10 0.69 -12.46 -4.68
C GLU A 10 1.52 -11.81 -5.79
N ASN A 11 1.27 -12.17 -7.06
CA ASN A 11 1.95 -11.65 -8.23
C ASN A 11 1.13 -10.56 -8.96
N ALA A 12 -0.02 -10.15 -8.41
CA ALA A 12 -0.82 -9.06 -8.96
C ALA A 12 0.05 -7.81 -9.22
N LYS A 13 -0.15 -7.15 -10.35
CA LYS A 13 0.63 -5.96 -10.69
C LYS A 13 0.26 -4.82 -9.75
N VAL A 14 1.28 -4.21 -9.14
CA VAL A 14 1.12 -3.02 -8.31
C VAL A 14 1.40 -1.78 -9.14
N THR A 15 0.52 -0.79 -9.07
CA THR A 15 0.71 0.53 -9.66
C THR A 15 0.90 1.56 -8.55
N VAL A 16 2.05 2.22 -8.55
CA VAL A 16 2.30 3.35 -7.64
C VAL A 16 1.77 4.63 -8.28
N LEU A 17 0.71 5.19 -7.71
CA LEU A 17 -0.01 6.34 -8.28
C LEU A 17 0.73 7.67 -8.07
N GLN A 18 1.50 7.76 -6.99
CA GLN A 18 2.28 8.96 -6.65
C GLN A 18 3.77 8.62 -6.44
N PRO A 19 4.50 8.24 -7.51
CA PRO A 19 5.87 7.70 -7.39
C PRO A 19 6.90 8.68 -6.83
N ASN A 20 6.61 9.99 -6.89
CA ASN A 20 7.48 11.03 -6.34
C ASN A 20 7.18 11.37 -4.87
N SER A 21 6.16 10.74 -4.26
CA SER A 21 5.81 10.99 -2.86
C SER A 21 6.96 10.60 -1.92
N PRO A 22 7.20 11.36 -0.84
CA PRO A 22 8.12 10.94 0.22
C PRO A 22 7.81 9.55 0.78
N LEU A 23 6.53 9.13 0.72
CA LEU A 23 6.08 7.80 1.14
C LEU A 23 6.80 6.65 0.40
N PHE A 24 7.23 6.87 -0.84
CA PHE A 24 7.99 5.89 -1.62
C PHE A 24 9.46 6.24 -1.79
N ASN A 25 9.92 7.35 -1.21
CA ASN A 25 11.28 7.83 -1.42
C ASN A 25 12.07 8.09 -0.12
N TYR A 26 11.47 7.90 1.07
CA TYR A 26 12.15 8.05 2.34
C TYR A 26 11.56 7.16 3.46
N PRO A 27 12.41 6.54 4.32
CA PRO A 27 13.87 6.49 4.26
C PRO A 27 14.42 5.57 3.17
N ASN A 28 13.56 4.73 2.60
CA ASN A 28 13.92 3.85 1.50
C ASN A 28 13.33 4.37 0.19
N LYS A 29 14.11 4.27 -0.89
CA LYS A 29 13.57 4.41 -2.24
C LYS A 29 12.92 3.09 -2.65
N ILE A 30 11.60 3.13 -2.86
CA ILE A 30 10.80 1.98 -3.27
C ILE A 30 10.85 1.88 -4.80
N ALA A 31 11.13 0.69 -5.29
CA ALA A 31 11.16 0.32 -6.70
C ALA A 31 10.16 -0.82 -6.96
N ASP A 32 9.95 -1.17 -8.23
CA ASP A 32 9.04 -2.27 -8.60
C ASP A 32 9.41 -3.60 -7.90
N SER A 33 10.71 -3.84 -7.69
CA SER A 33 11.22 -5.03 -7.00
C SER A 33 10.84 -5.13 -5.51
N ASP A 34 10.36 -4.05 -4.89
CA ASP A 34 9.83 -4.09 -3.52
C ASP A 34 8.47 -4.78 -3.41
N TRP A 35 7.81 -4.97 -4.55
CA TRP A 35 6.54 -5.68 -4.66
C TRP A 35 6.73 -7.15 -5.04
N ASP A 36 7.97 -7.59 -5.30
CA ASP A 36 8.31 -8.96 -5.65
C ASP A 36 8.35 -9.85 -4.40
N HIS A 37 8.12 -11.15 -4.62
CA HIS A 37 8.19 -12.19 -3.58
C HIS A 37 7.27 -11.96 -2.37
N TRP A 38 6.21 -11.16 -2.56
CA TRP A 38 5.12 -11.12 -1.61
C TRP A 38 4.48 -12.50 -1.51
N VAL A 39 3.98 -12.82 -0.33
CA VAL A 39 3.48 -14.15 0.03
C VAL A 39 1.96 -14.10 0.17
N GLN A 40 1.29 -15.01 -0.54
CA GLN A 40 -0.15 -15.24 -0.63
C GLN A 40 -0.95 -14.09 -1.24
N GLU A 41 -1.35 -13.10 -0.45
CA GLU A 41 -2.27 -12.05 -0.86
C GLU A 41 -1.52 -10.70 -0.86
N ARG A 42 -2.05 -9.66 -1.52
CA ARG A 42 -1.47 -8.31 -1.47
C ARG A 42 -2.25 -7.35 -0.58
N GLY A 43 -3.58 -7.39 -0.65
CA GLY A 43 -4.45 -6.49 0.10
C GLY A 43 -5.78 -7.14 0.44
N LEU A 44 -6.32 -6.80 1.61
CA LEU A 44 -7.60 -7.33 2.09
C LEU A 44 -8.49 -6.21 2.61
N TYR A 45 -9.80 -6.33 2.40
CA TYR A 45 -10.80 -5.41 2.93
C TYR A 45 -10.64 -3.99 2.39
N PHE A 46 -10.62 -3.89 1.05
CA PHE A 46 -10.49 -2.62 0.37
C PHE A 46 -11.60 -1.63 0.76
N PRO A 47 -11.24 -0.37 1.07
CA PRO A 47 -12.24 0.65 1.31
C PRO A 47 -12.98 0.94 0.00
N MET A 48 -14.29 1.06 0.08
CA MET A 48 -15.16 1.33 -1.08
C MET A 48 -15.42 2.82 -1.30
N ALA A 49 -15.25 3.60 -0.24
CA ALA A 49 -15.46 5.03 -0.23
C ALA A 49 -14.61 5.64 0.87
N TRP A 50 -14.14 6.85 0.62
CA TRP A 50 -13.46 7.71 1.57
C TRP A 50 -13.80 9.15 1.23
N ASP A 51 -13.51 10.05 2.17
CA ASP A 51 -13.74 11.47 1.99
C ASP A 51 -12.74 12.08 0.99
N ASN A 52 -13.13 13.14 0.27
CA ASN A 52 -12.31 13.75 -0.78
C ASN A 52 -10.97 14.34 -0.31
N HIS A 53 -10.76 14.51 1.00
CA HIS A 53 -9.46 14.91 1.54
C HIS A 53 -8.41 13.80 1.51
N TYR A 54 -8.81 12.55 1.24
CA TYR A 54 -7.89 11.43 1.13
C TYR A 54 -7.34 11.28 -0.28
N GLU A 55 -6.04 11.13 -0.34
CA GLU A 55 -5.30 10.75 -1.54
C GLU A 55 -4.95 9.26 -1.50
N THR A 56 -4.99 8.61 -2.66
CA THR A 56 -4.54 7.23 -2.84
C THR A 56 -3.12 7.16 -3.42
N PHE A 57 -2.34 6.16 -3.01
CA PHE A 57 -0.93 6.03 -3.36
C PHE A 57 -0.60 4.74 -4.12
N VAL A 58 -1.48 3.75 -4.04
CA VAL A 58 -1.32 2.42 -4.62
C VAL A 58 -2.62 2.05 -5.33
N SER A 59 -2.50 1.20 -6.34
CA SER A 59 -3.59 0.59 -7.07
C SER A 59 -3.20 -0.81 -7.52
N MET A 60 -4.05 -1.81 -7.33
CA MET A 60 -3.84 -3.20 -7.80
C MET A 60 -5.16 -3.96 -7.97
N ALA A 61 -5.12 -5.02 -8.76
CA ALA A 61 -6.20 -5.97 -8.93
C ALA A 61 -5.66 -7.38 -9.19
N ASP A 62 -6.48 -8.38 -8.87
CA ASP A 62 -6.25 -9.74 -9.34
C ASP A 62 -6.34 -9.78 -10.89
N PRO A 63 -5.64 -10.70 -11.56
CA PRO A 63 -5.60 -10.73 -13.02
C PRO A 63 -6.99 -10.84 -13.66
N GLY A 64 -7.31 -9.86 -14.51
CA GLY A 64 -8.60 -9.81 -15.22
C GLY A 64 -9.73 -9.09 -14.47
N GLU A 65 -9.45 -8.55 -13.27
CA GLU A 65 -10.37 -7.69 -12.54
C GLU A 65 -10.05 -6.20 -12.73
N ASP A 66 -11.02 -5.34 -12.42
CA ASP A 66 -10.81 -3.89 -12.41
C ASP A 66 -9.93 -3.49 -11.21
N PRO A 67 -8.97 -2.57 -11.39
CA PRO A 67 -8.07 -2.14 -10.32
C PRO A 67 -8.84 -1.53 -9.16
N PHE A 68 -8.43 -1.88 -7.95
CA PHE A 68 -8.83 -1.19 -6.75
C PHE A 68 -7.80 -0.12 -6.42
N ASP A 69 -8.27 1.02 -5.94
CA ASP A 69 -7.44 2.06 -5.32
C ASP A 69 -7.66 2.03 -3.81
N GLY A 70 -6.72 2.63 -3.06
CA GLY A 70 -6.90 2.89 -1.63
C GLY A 70 -6.28 1.84 -0.71
N GLU A 71 -5.32 1.07 -1.21
CA GLU A 71 -4.44 0.22 -0.39
C GLU A 71 -3.56 1.04 0.53
N ILE A 72 -3.26 2.27 0.12
CA ILE A 72 -2.65 3.29 0.97
C ILE A 72 -3.44 4.58 0.75
N LEU A 73 -4.16 5.00 1.77
CA LEU A 73 -4.90 6.26 1.82
C LEU A 73 -4.21 7.22 2.79
N MET A 74 -4.08 8.48 2.40
CA MET A 74 -3.46 9.51 3.23
C MET A 74 -4.28 10.80 3.19
N ALA A 75 -4.49 11.40 4.36
CA ALA A 75 -5.07 12.73 4.47
C ALA A 75 -4.29 13.56 5.50
N ASN A 76 -4.11 14.85 5.21
CA ASN A 76 -3.62 15.78 6.24
C ASN A 76 -4.80 16.19 7.13
N TYR A 77 -4.63 16.09 8.44
CA TYR A 77 -5.65 16.45 9.41
C TYR A 77 -5.05 17.24 10.57
N GLY A 78 -5.45 18.51 10.69
CA GLY A 78 -4.88 19.43 11.66
C GLY A 78 -3.36 19.60 11.46
N LYS A 79 -2.58 19.24 12.48
CA LYS A 79 -1.10 19.29 12.46
C LYS A 79 -0.46 17.96 12.09
N GLY A 80 -1.25 16.94 11.80
CA GLY A 80 -0.79 15.58 11.56
C GLY A 80 -1.20 15.05 10.19
N THR A 81 -0.78 13.82 9.93
CA THR A 81 -1.21 13.04 8.77
C THR A 81 -1.86 11.76 9.25
N TYR A 82 -3.00 11.44 8.68
CA TYR A 82 -3.64 10.15 8.84
C TYR A 82 -3.23 9.25 7.67
N LEU A 83 -2.78 8.03 7.97
CA LEU A 83 -2.40 7.00 7.02
C LEU A 83 -3.22 5.74 7.31
N TYR A 84 -3.92 5.25 6.30
CA TYR A 84 -4.60 3.96 6.32
C TYR A 84 -3.98 3.06 5.27
N THR A 85 -3.85 1.78 5.59
CA THR A 85 -3.43 0.78 4.62
C THR A 85 -4.11 -0.56 4.87
N ASN A 86 -4.41 -1.24 3.77
CA ASN A 86 -5.02 -2.58 3.76
C ASN A 86 -4.05 -3.66 3.25
N LEU A 87 -2.80 -3.27 2.98
CA LEU A 87 -1.73 -4.18 2.56
C LEU A 87 -1.49 -5.21 3.65
N VAL A 88 -1.29 -6.48 3.24
CA VAL A 88 -1.13 -7.60 4.18
C VAL A 88 0.28 -7.68 4.78
N PHE A 89 0.78 -6.58 5.36
CA PHE A 89 2.13 -6.48 5.91
C PHE A 89 2.48 -7.58 6.90
N TYR A 90 1.52 -8.08 7.69
CA TYR A 90 1.78 -9.15 8.65
C TYR A 90 2.34 -10.41 7.98
N ARG A 91 1.87 -10.78 6.78
CA ARG A 91 2.40 -11.93 6.02
C ARG A 91 3.79 -11.62 5.49
N GLN A 92 3.99 -10.41 4.98
CA GLN A 92 5.25 -10.04 4.32
C GLN A 92 6.39 -9.85 5.32
N ILE A 93 6.07 -9.29 6.49
CA ILE A 93 7.00 -9.18 7.61
C ILE A 93 7.29 -10.58 8.18
N GLN A 94 6.29 -11.42 8.44
CA GLN A 94 6.54 -12.78 8.93
C GLN A 94 7.32 -13.64 7.92
N GLY A 95 7.05 -13.47 6.63
CA GLY A 95 7.74 -14.13 5.52
C GLY A 95 9.12 -13.54 5.19
N GLN A 96 9.60 -12.57 5.97
CA GLN A 96 10.90 -11.94 5.80
C GLN A 96 11.10 -11.24 4.44
N VAL A 97 10.02 -10.78 3.81
CA VAL A 97 10.04 -10.15 2.47
C VAL A 97 10.62 -8.73 2.58
N PRO A 98 11.81 -8.44 2.03
CA PRO A 98 12.52 -7.18 2.27
C PRO A 98 11.72 -5.93 1.84
N GLY A 99 10.97 -6.02 0.74
CA GLY A 99 10.15 -4.92 0.26
C GLY A 99 9.00 -4.58 1.22
N GLY A 100 8.38 -5.58 1.84
CA GLY A 100 7.36 -5.40 2.88
C GLY A 100 7.88 -4.59 4.07
N TYR A 101 9.11 -4.86 4.52
CA TYR A 101 9.73 -4.06 5.59
C TYR A 101 10.02 -2.63 5.14
N ARG A 102 10.62 -2.43 3.96
CA ARG A 102 10.97 -1.08 3.49
C ARG A 102 9.74 -0.19 3.34
N ILE A 103 8.69 -0.70 2.72
CA ILE A 103 7.42 0.03 2.56
C ILE A 103 6.82 0.34 3.93
N PHE A 104 6.76 -0.64 4.84
CA PHE A 104 6.24 -0.41 6.20
C PHE A 104 7.07 0.64 6.96
N THR A 105 8.40 0.58 6.87
CA THR A 105 9.30 1.58 7.46
C THR A 105 9.05 2.98 6.90
N ASN A 106 8.81 3.12 5.60
CA ASN A 106 8.47 4.41 5.01
C ASN A 106 7.14 4.96 5.55
N LEU A 107 6.11 4.11 5.71
CA LEU A 107 4.82 4.52 6.26
C LEU A 107 4.95 5.06 7.69
N ILE A 108 5.66 4.37 8.57
CA ILE A 108 5.84 4.81 9.96
C ILE A 108 6.79 6.02 10.09
N SER A 109 7.70 6.19 9.13
CA SER A 109 8.65 7.31 9.10
C SER A 109 8.08 8.54 8.42
N TYR A 110 6.88 8.44 7.83
CA TYR A 110 6.24 9.54 7.14
C TYR A 110 5.98 10.69 8.13
N GLY A 111 6.47 11.89 7.78
CA GLY A 111 6.42 13.07 8.65
C GLY A 111 7.69 13.34 9.45
N ALA A 112 8.61 12.36 9.58
CA ALA A 112 9.92 12.60 10.21
C ALA A 112 10.85 13.49 9.34
N ASN A 113 10.54 13.60 8.05
CA ASN A 113 11.29 14.37 7.05
C ASN A 113 10.46 15.50 6.40
N LYS A 114 9.36 15.92 7.04
CA LYS A 114 8.60 17.10 6.60
C LYS A 114 9.24 18.39 7.10
#